data_AF-A0A0F9IEZ4-F1
#
_entry.id   AF-A0A0F9IEZ4-F1
#
_cell.length_a   1.000
_cell.length_b   1.000
_cell.length_c   1.000
_cell.angle_alpha   90.00
_cell.angle_beta   90.00
_cell.angle_gamma   90.00
#
_symmetry.space_group_name_H-M   'P 1'
#
loop_
_entity.id
_entity.type
_entity.pdbx_description
1 polymer ?
#
loop_
_entity_poly.entity_id
_entity_poly.type
_entity_poly.pdbx_seq_one_letter_code
_entity_poly.pdbx_strand_id
1 'polypeptide(L)' 'MQWKKAIVEYEKAISIQPSNAKYHLQLARIYSRLAYLYQDKEALKEAIEEFTNALQLNPYDGLAHSHFAWTYKQHGMYK' A
#
# COMPACT_ATOMS: atom_id res chain seq x y z
N MET A 1 6.72 -14.10 -8.84
CA MET A 1 8.07 -14.12 -8.22
C MET A 1 8.66 -12.73 -7.96
N GLN A 2 8.43 -11.71 -8.79
CA GLN A 2 9.05 -10.39 -8.59
C GLN A 2 8.43 -9.55 -7.45
N TRP A 3 7.10 -9.62 -7.24
CA TRP A 3 6.41 -8.88 -6.17
C TRP A 3 6.90 -9.23 -4.76
N LYS A 4 7.20 -10.51 -4.50
CA LYS A 4 7.74 -10.97 -3.21
C LYS A 4 9.09 -10.32 -2.89
N LYS A 5 9.97 -10.22 -3.90
CA LYS A 5 11.26 -9.52 -3.73
C LYS A 5 11.05 -8.02 -3.50
N ALA A 6 10.14 -7.40 -4.24
CA ALA A 6 9.83 -5.99 -4.07
C ALA A 6 9.30 -5.67 -2.67
N ILE A 7 8.39 -6.51 -2.13
CA ILE A 7 7.89 -6.38 -0.75
C ILE A 7 9.04 -6.38 0.24
N VAL A 8 9.89 -7.41 0.21
CA VAL A 8 11.02 -7.55 1.13
C VAL A 8 11.98 -6.34 1.07
N GLU A 9 12.28 -5.83 -0.13
CA GLU A 9 13.15 -4.67 -0.27
C GLU A 9 12.49 -3.37 0.21
N TYR A 10 11.17 -3.20 0.02
CA TYR A 10 10.45 -2.06 0.58
C TYR A 10 10.30 -2.14 2.11
N GLU A 11 10.07 -3.33 2.68
CA GLU A 11 10.05 -3.53 4.13
C GLU A 11 11.41 -3.18 4.76
N LYS A 12 12.52 -3.58 4.12
CA LYS A 12 13.87 -3.13 4.54
C LYS A 12 14.05 -1.63 4.40
N ALA A 13 13.58 -1.04 3.31
CA ALA A 13 13.67 0.42 3.11
C ALA A 13 12.88 1.17 4.20
N ILE A 14 11.71 0.66 4.58
CA ILE A 14 10.88 1.19 5.68
C ILE A 14 11.58 0.99 7.03
N SER A 15 12.21 -0.16 7.28
CA SER A 15 12.93 -0.37 8.54
C SER A 15 14.15 0.56 8.70
N ILE A 16 14.79 0.94 7.58
CA ILE A 16 15.89 1.90 7.56
C ILE A 16 15.38 3.34 7.67
N GLN A 17 14.31 3.68 6.95
CA GLN A 17 13.73 5.02 6.91
C GLN A 17 12.19 4.98 7.02
N PRO A 18 11.66 4.81 8.23
CA PRO A 18 10.22 4.63 8.44
C PRO A 18 9.39 5.90 8.18
N SER A 19 10.02 7.08 8.15
CA SER A 19 9.34 8.34 7.86
C SER A 19 9.24 8.66 6.37
N ASN A 20 9.67 7.76 5.48
CA ASN A 20 9.61 7.98 4.04
C ASN A 20 8.26 7.54 3.46
N ALA A 21 7.36 8.50 3.28
CA ALA A 21 6.01 8.27 2.74
C ALA A 21 6.01 7.50 1.41
N LYS A 22 7.04 7.66 0.58
CA LYS A 22 7.13 7.01 -0.73
C LYS A 22 7.32 5.49 -0.59
N TYR A 23 8.05 5.02 0.41
CA TYR A 23 8.24 3.56 0.60
C TYR A 23 6.93 2.89 1.02
N HIS A 24 6.24 3.49 1.99
CA HIS A 24 4.89 3.07 2.38
C HIS A 24 3.92 3.06 1.18
N LEU A 25 3.91 4.14 0.38
CA LEU A 25 3.07 4.22 -0.83
C LEU A 25 3.38 3.08 -1.83
N GLN A 26 4.65 2.77 -2.07
CA GLN A 26 4.98 1.71 -3.02
C GLN A 26 4.62 0.32 -2.49
N LEU A 27 4.84 0.07 -1.20
CA LEU A 27 4.47 -1.19 -0.56
C LEU A 27 2.94 -1.38 -0.58
N ALA A 28 2.18 -0.33 -0.23
CA ALA A 28 0.72 -0.32 -0.31
C ALA A 28 0.18 -0.66 -1.70
N ARG A 29 0.79 -0.10 -2.76
CA ARG A 29 0.40 -0.38 -4.15
C ARG A 29 0.64 -1.85 -4.54
N ILE A 30 1.72 -2.46 -4.04
CA ILE A 30 2.00 -3.88 -4.30
C ILE A 30 0.96 -4.74 -3.60
N TYR A 31 0.71 -4.50 -2.31
CA TYR A 31 -0.31 -5.22 -1.54
C TYR A 31 -1.71 -5.06 -2.13
N SER A 32 -2.10 -3.84 -2.51
CA SER A 32 -3.38 -3.55 -3.18
C SER A 32 -3.57 -4.35 -4.46
N ARG A 33 -2.50 -4.50 -5.25
CA ARG A 33 -2.54 -5.31 -6.47
C ARG A 33 -2.63 -6.81 -6.17
N LEU A 34 -1.94 -7.29 -5.14
CA LEU A 34 -2.04 -8.68 -4.70
C LEU A 34 -3.45 -9.01 -4.19
N ALA A 35 -4.00 -8.13 -3.35
CA ALA A 35 -5.36 -8.22 -2.86
C ALA A 35 -6.37 -8.33 -4.01
N TYR A 36 -6.24 -7.46 -5.02
CA TYR A 36 -7.12 -7.48 -6.19
C TYR A 36 -6.96 -8.75 -7.03
N LEU A 37 -5.73 -9.14 -7.38
CA LEU A 37 -5.45 -10.25 -8.29
C LEU A 37 -5.78 -11.62 -7.67
N TYR A 38 -5.53 -11.77 -6.37
CA TYR A 38 -5.67 -13.05 -5.66
C TYR A 38 -6.86 -13.10 -4.70
N GLN A 39 -7.65 -12.02 -4.63
CA GLN A 39 -8.74 -11.87 -3.66
C GLN A 39 -8.25 -12.09 -2.22
N ASP A 40 -7.01 -11.66 -1.96
CA ASP A 40 -6.31 -11.88 -0.71
C ASP A 40 -6.71 -10.79 0.30
N LYS A 41 -7.47 -11.21 1.32
CA LYS A 41 -7.96 -10.32 2.36
C LYS A 41 -6.86 -9.85 3.31
N GLU A 42 -5.78 -10.61 3.45
CA GLU A 42 -4.67 -10.17 4.27
C GLU A 42 -3.96 -9.06 3.51
N ALA A 43 -3.58 -9.30 2.25
CA ALA A 43 -2.97 -8.30 1.37
C ALA A 43 -3.78 -6.99 1.31
N LEU A 44 -5.10 -7.07 1.40
CA LEU A 44 -5.95 -5.88 1.48
C LEU A 44 -5.72 -5.07 2.76
N LYS A 45 -5.60 -5.71 3.92
CA LYS A 45 -5.33 -5.02 5.19
C LYS A 45 -3.96 -4.35 5.15
N GLU A 46 -2.92 -5.06 4.70
CA GLU A 46 -1.58 -4.47 4.63
C GLU A 46 -1.53 -3.31 3.63
N ALA A 47 -2.28 -3.39 2.52
CA ALA A 47 -2.42 -2.26 1.61
C ALA A 47 -3.02 -1.03 2.30
N ILE A 48 -4.10 -1.22 3.08
CA ILE A 48 -4.81 -0.14 3.77
C ILE A 48 -3.93 0.50 4.85
N GLU A 49 -3.21 -0.32 5.62
CA GLU A 49 -2.28 0.16 6.64
C GLU A 49 -1.16 1.00 6.02
N GLU A 50 -0.53 0.48 4.96
CA GLU A 50 0.57 1.18 4.30
C GLU A 50 0.13 2.46 3.57
N PHE A 51 -1.07 2.49 2.97
CA PHE A 51 -1.64 3.74 2.44
C PHE A 51 -1.90 4.76 3.56
N THR A 52 -2.38 4.28 4.71
CA THR A 52 -2.63 5.12 5.88
C THR A 52 -1.33 5.73 6.41
N ASN A 53 -0.28 4.92 6.54
CA ASN A 53 1.06 5.38 6.92
C ASN A 53 1.60 6.41 5.92
N ALA A 54 1.48 6.15 4.61
CA ALA A 54 1.90 7.09 3.57
C ALA A 54 1.17 8.44 3.68
N LEU A 55 -0.14 8.43 3.94
CA LEU A 55 -0.96 9.63 4.09
C LEU A 55 -0.75 10.34 5.43
N GLN A 56 -0.39 9.65 6.49
CA GLN A 56 0.02 10.29 7.75
C GLN A 56 1.33 11.07 7.56
N LEU A 57 2.28 10.51 6.80
CA LEU A 57 3.57 11.14 6.52
C LEU A 57 3.48 12.23 5.45
N ASN A 58 2.60 12.07 4.45
CA ASN A 58 2.32 13.08 3.43
C ASN A 58 0.81 13.16 3.14
N PRO A 59 0.05 13.98 3.90
CA PRO A 59 -1.40 14.08 3.78
C PRO A 59 -1.91 14.58 2.42
N TYR A 60 -1.05 15.25 1.65
CA TYR A 60 -1.41 15.86 0.38
C TYR A 60 -0.93 15.04 -0.83
N ASP A 61 -0.46 13.81 -0.63
CA ASP A 61 -0.05 12.94 -1.73
C ASP A 61 -1.26 12.49 -2.57
N GLY A 62 -1.44 13.16 -3.71
CA GLY A 62 -2.53 12.85 -4.64
C GLY A 62 -2.47 11.44 -5.22
N LEU A 63 -1.27 10.84 -5.35
CA LEU A 63 -1.14 9.45 -5.80
C LEU A 63 -1.59 8.48 -4.71
N ALA A 64 -1.24 8.76 -3.45
CA ALA A 64 -1.68 7.96 -2.33
C ALA A 64 -3.22 7.98 -2.20
N HIS A 65 -3.85 9.16 -2.24
CA HIS A 65 -5.31 9.28 -2.24
C HIS A 65 -5.97 8.52 -3.39
N SER A 66 -5.43 8.67 -4.61
CA SER A 66 -5.98 8.03 -5.81
C SER A 66 -5.91 6.50 -5.72
N HIS A 67 -4.77 5.96 -5.30
CA HIS A 67 -4.57 4.52 -5.15
C HIS A 67 -5.34 3.94 -3.97
N PHE A 68 -5.47 4.70 -2.88
CA PHE A 68 -6.23 4.26 -1.71
C PHE A 68 -7.72 4.18 -2.04
N ALA A 69 -8.28 5.22 -2.66
CA ALA A 69 -9.67 5.21 -3.14
C ALA A 69 -9.94 4.09 -4.14
N TRP A 70 -9.00 3.83 -5.08
CA TRP A 70 -9.08 2.69 -5.99
C TRP A 70 -9.14 1.36 -5.21
N THR A 71 -8.29 1.20 -4.20
CA THR A 71 -8.23 0.00 -3.36
C THR A 71 -9.58 -0.24 -2.66
N TYR A 72 -10.16 0.77 -2.01
CA TYR A 72 -11.48 0.67 -1.39
C TYR A 72 -12.57 0.31 -2.40
N LYS A 73 -12.57 0.95 -3.58
CA LYS A 73 -13.56 0.70 -4.63
C LYS A 73 -13.49 -0.74 -5.14
N GLN A 74 -12.30 -1.25 -5.43
CA GLN A 74 -12.14 -2.61 -5.97
C GLN A 74 -12.51 -3.70 -4.96
N HIS A 75 -12.35 -3.42 -3.66
CA HIS A 75 -12.63 -4.39 -2.61
C HIS A 75 -14.00 -4.18 -1.94
N GLY A 76 -14.87 -3.35 -2.54
CA GLY A 76 -16.24 -3.14 -2.08
C GLY A 76 -16.35 -2.48 -0.70
N MET A 77 -15.30 -1.80 -0.25
CA MET A 77 -15.23 -1.16 1.07
C MET A 77 -15.74 0.29 1.06
N TYR A 78 -16.28 0.76 -0.08
CA TYR A 78 -17.07 1.98 -0.18
C TYR A 78 -18.56 1.61 0.01
N LYS A 79 -19.19 2.08 1.09
CA LYS A 79 -20.65 2.08 1.27
C LYS A 79 -21.15 3.52 1.31
#